data_AF-A0A9W8C980-F1
#
_entry.id   AF-A0A9W8C980-F1
#
_cell.length_a   1.000
_cell.length_b   1.000
_cell.length_c   1.000
_cell.angle_alpha   90.00
_cell.angle_beta   90.00
_cell.angle_gamma   90.00
#
_symmetry.space_group_name_H-M   'P 1'
#
loop_
_entity.id
_entity.type
_entity.pdbx_description
1 polymer ?
#
loop_
_entity_poly.entity_id
_entity_poly.type
_entity_poly.pdbx_seq_one_letter_code
_entity_poly.pdbx_strand_id
1 'polypeptide(L)'
;MAKQITKLDVSTSNEEKEILAAQGYKFINVDLNEGTGGNQVLLWYKKECGNKPVTRIQFSFFNDMKSGLAEAGYELVNKDLNAGVCGDHIFLWYFCGNTEHDIPIVDLSITKDAREEPTLLQDGWERLGCDLNRKAGGNFIYLWVKREKPSYICEIAASVDFTSDKYMFELGYTRVDEDTNRNAGGNYVFLWYRRTTDKSVALTALNISTSLQEEVKLQSKGFKKLSVNLNKGTSGKDVYAWHIKAGCESQIQAIVLLINSTAFLEYQKAGINFVDKNLNDGNKGWPMYIAYK
;
A
#
# COMPACT_ATOMS: atom_id res chain seq x y z
N MET A 1 2.77 4.35 26.53
CA MET A 1 3.03 3.82 25.17
C MET A 1 1.80 3.04 24.72
N ALA A 2 1.37 3.19 23.47
CA ALA A 2 0.26 2.41 22.92
C ALA A 2 0.69 0.94 22.81
N LYS A 3 -0.23 0.00 23.08
CA LYS A 3 0.08 -1.43 22.90
C LYS A 3 0.17 -1.75 21.41
N GLN A 4 1.27 -2.39 21.02
CA GLN A 4 1.58 -2.74 19.63
C GLN A 4 0.79 -3.98 19.19
N ILE A 5 0.51 -4.08 17.90
CA ILE A 5 -0.11 -5.27 17.29
C ILE A 5 0.95 -6.35 17.14
N THR A 6 0.63 -7.58 17.53
CA THR A 6 1.57 -8.70 17.57
C THR A 6 1.16 -9.87 16.68
N LYS A 7 -0.13 -9.97 16.33
CA LYS A 7 -0.65 -10.98 15.40
C LYS A 7 -1.82 -10.41 14.61
N LEU A 8 -2.03 -10.99 13.43
CA LEU A 8 -3.18 -10.77 12.57
C LEU A 8 -3.82 -12.12 12.23
N ASP A 9 -5.12 -12.12 12.02
CA ASP A 9 -5.87 -13.27 11.53
C ASP A 9 -7.12 -12.80 10.78
N VAL A 10 -7.82 -13.73 10.13
CA VAL A 10 -9.02 -13.46 9.33
C VAL A 10 -10.05 -14.54 9.61
N SER A 11 -11.32 -14.14 9.74
CA SER A 11 -12.44 -15.08 9.72
C SER A 11 -13.24 -14.94 8.44
N THR A 12 -13.58 -16.06 7.81
CA THR A 12 -14.49 -16.13 6.65
C THR A 12 -15.80 -16.87 6.98
N SER A 13 -15.96 -17.30 8.23
CA SER A 13 -17.16 -17.96 8.76
C SER A 13 -17.47 -17.53 10.20
N ASN A 14 -18.70 -17.80 10.64
CA ASN A 14 -19.11 -17.53 12.03
C ASN A 14 -18.36 -18.41 13.05
N GLU A 15 -18.07 -19.66 12.71
CA GLU A 15 -17.30 -20.56 13.56
C GLU A 15 -15.87 -20.02 13.81
N GLU A 16 -15.20 -19.54 12.75
CA GLU A 16 -13.87 -18.93 12.88
C GLU A 16 -13.90 -17.65 13.72
N LYS A 17 -14.96 -16.84 13.57
CA LYS A 17 -15.18 -15.65 14.39
C LYS A 17 -15.30 -15.99 15.88
N GLU A 18 -16.04 -17.05 16.22
CA GLU A 18 -16.17 -17.52 17.61
C GLU A 18 -14.83 -18.05 18.16
N ILE A 19 -14.10 -18.83 17.36
CA ILE A 19 -12.77 -19.35 17.72
C ILE A 19 -11.78 -18.21 17.99
N LEU A 20 -11.69 -17.22 17.09
CA LEU A 20 -10.76 -16.10 17.22
C LEU A 20 -11.11 -15.21 18.42
N ALA A 21 -12.40 -14.97 18.65
CA ALA A 21 -12.88 -14.26 19.83
C ALA A 21 -12.51 -15.00 21.14
N ALA A 22 -12.72 -16.32 21.19
CA ALA A 22 -12.35 -17.16 22.34
C ALA A 22 -10.83 -17.17 22.59
N GLN A 23 -10.03 -17.04 21.53
CA GLN A 23 -8.57 -16.91 21.63
C GLN A 23 -8.10 -15.50 22.03
N GLY A 24 -9.02 -14.53 22.21
CA GLY A 24 -8.70 -13.17 22.63
C GLY A 24 -8.24 -12.24 21.50
N TYR A 25 -8.51 -12.59 20.24
CA TYR A 25 -8.38 -11.63 19.15
C TYR A 25 -9.47 -10.56 19.23
N LYS A 26 -9.16 -9.37 18.71
CA LYS A 26 -10.12 -8.29 18.47
C LYS A 26 -10.29 -8.14 16.97
N PHE A 27 -11.51 -7.89 16.50
CA PHE A 27 -11.77 -7.62 15.09
C PHE A 27 -12.10 -6.16 14.84
N ILE A 28 -11.87 -5.73 13.61
CA ILE A 28 -12.46 -4.50 13.09
C ILE A 28 -13.82 -4.87 12.54
N ASN A 29 -14.87 -4.21 13.03
CA ASN A 29 -16.26 -4.49 12.64
C ASN A 29 -16.59 -3.87 11.28
N VAL A 30 -15.86 -4.28 10.24
CA VAL A 30 -16.05 -3.93 8.84
C VAL A 30 -15.90 -5.19 8.01
N ASP A 31 -16.88 -5.45 7.15
CA ASP A 31 -16.85 -6.57 6.21
C ASP A 31 -15.90 -6.23 5.05
N LEU A 32 -14.86 -7.03 4.87
CA LEU A 32 -13.88 -6.83 3.81
C LEU A 32 -14.46 -7.08 2.41
N ASN A 33 -15.58 -7.82 2.33
CA ASN A 33 -16.31 -8.09 1.10
C ASN A 33 -17.49 -7.13 0.87
N GLU A 34 -17.59 -6.01 1.59
CA GLU A 34 -18.76 -5.14 1.50
C GLU A 34 -19.02 -4.66 0.06
N GLY A 35 -20.26 -4.81 -0.41
CA GLY A 35 -20.70 -4.45 -1.77
C GLY A 35 -20.55 -5.55 -2.83
N THR A 36 -19.95 -6.70 -2.50
CA THR A 36 -19.77 -7.83 -3.44
C THR A 36 -20.88 -8.88 -3.36
N GLY A 37 -21.62 -8.92 -2.24
CA GLY A 37 -22.69 -9.90 -1.98
C GLY A 37 -22.21 -11.29 -1.52
N GLY A 38 -20.92 -11.46 -1.22
CA GLY A 38 -20.36 -12.72 -0.71
C GLY A 38 -20.40 -12.90 0.80
N ASN A 39 -19.56 -13.81 1.29
CA ASN A 39 -19.43 -14.10 2.72
C ASN A 39 -18.86 -12.89 3.46
N GLN A 40 -19.29 -12.69 4.71
CA GLN A 40 -18.65 -11.73 5.60
C GLN A 40 -17.23 -12.18 5.90
N VAL A 41 -16.27 -11.30 5.63
CA VAL A 41 -14.86 -11.50 5.96
C VAL A 41 -14.42 -10.41 6.93
N LEU A 42 -13.80 -10.78 8.04
CA LEU A 42 -13.39 -9.84 9.09
C LEU A 42 -11.89 -9.95 9.37
N LEU A 43 -11.23 -8.80 9.54
CA LEU A 43 -9.83 -8.71 9.98
C LEU A 43 -9.74 -8.71 11.51
N TRP A 44 -8.85 -9.55 12.03
CA TRP A 44 -8.58 -9.72 13.46
C TRP A 44 -7.14 -9.36 13.80
N TYR A 45 -6.92 -8.90 15.03
CA TYR A 45 -5.60 -8.59 15.56
C TYR A 45 -5.48 -8.90 17.06
N LYS A 46 -4.25 -9.08 17.52
CA LYS A 46 -3.89 -9.18 18.95
C LYS A 46 -2.86 -8.13 19.34
N LYS A 47 -2.87 -7.79 20.62
CA LYS A 47 -1.89 -6.91 21.27
C LYS A 47 -1.38 -7.62 22.53
N GLU A 48 -0.32 -8.40 22.38
CA GLU A 48 0.23 -9.25 23.44
C GLU A 48 1.51 -8.64 24.04
N CYS A 49 1.69 -8.80 25.36
CA CYS A 49 2.89 -8.30 26.03
C CYS A 49 4.07 -9.25 25.78
N GLY A 50 5.26 -8.72 25.47
CA GLY A 50 6.48 -9.50 25.28
C GLY A 50 6.65 -10.15 23.90
N ASN A 51 5.62 -10.10 23.03
CA ASN A 51 5.72 -10.57 21.66
C ASN A 51 6.33 -9.50 20.74
N LYS A 52 7.00 -9.94 19.67
CA LYS A 52 7.52 -9.02 18.65
C LYS A 52 6.34 -8.31 17.96
N PRO A 53 6.42 -6.98 17.76
CA PRO A 53 5.36 -6.26 17.07
C PRO A 53 5.37 -6.55 15.57
N VAL A 54 4.19 -6.48 14.97
CA VAL A 54 4.02 -6.40 13.53
C VAL A 54 4.51 -5.03 13.06
N THR A 55 5.42 -5.02 12.09
CA THR A 55 6.04 -3.81 11.54
C THR A 55 5.73 -3.62 10.07
N ARG A 56 5.32 -4.66 9.32
CA ARG A 56 4.84 -4.53 7.94
C ARG A 56 3.68 -5.49 7.69
N ILE A 57 2.74 -5.06 6.85
CA ILE A 57 1.62 -5.86 6.35
C ILE A 57 1.65 -5.71 4.84
N GLN A 58 1.59 -6.83 4.12
CA GLN A 58 1.55 -6.90 2.66
C GLN A 58 0.43 -7.83 2.22
N PHE A 59 0.04 -7.71 0.95
CA PHE A 59 -0.96 -8.56 0.33
C PHE A 59 -0.37 -9.28 -0.88
N SER A 60 -0.90 -10.47 -1.17
CA SER A 60 -0.59 -11.21 -2.38
C SER A 60 -1.87 -11.58 -3.13
N PHE A 61 -1.90 -11.29 -4.43
CA PHE A 61 -2.94 -11.72 -5.37
C PHE A 61 -2.37 -12.42 -6.61
N PHE A 62 -1.04 -12.59 -6.66
CA PHE A 62 -0.32 -13.45 -7.60
C PHE A 62 0.51 -14.47 -6.85
N ASN A 63 0.76 -15.64 -7.46
CA ASN A 63 1.59 -16.68 -6.82
C ASN A 63 3.04 -16.21 -6.63
N ASP A 64 3.62 -15.46 -7.56
CA ASP A 64 4.99 -14.95 -7.44
C ASP A 64 5.15 -13.95 -6.26
N MET A 65 4.11 -13.15 -5.97
CA MET A 65 4.10 -12.31 -4.76
C MET A 65 4.17 -13.14 -3.48
N LYS A 66 3.49 -14.31 -3.45
CA LYS A 66 3.54 -15.22 -2.30
C LYS A 66 4.95 -15.76 -2.09
N SER A 67 5.62 -16.15 -3.16
CA SER A 67 7.01 -16.65 -3.11
C SER A 67 7.95 -15.59 -2.53
N GLY A 68 7.92 -14.35 -3.06
CA GLY A 68 8.77 -13.27 -2.56
C GLY A 68 8.55 -12.92 -1.10
N LEU A 69 7.28 -12.91 -0.64
CA LEU A 69 6.92 -12.67 0.75
C LEU A 69 7.37 -13.80 1.68
N ALA A 70 7.12 -15.05 1.29
CA ALA A 70 7.54 -16.23 2.06
C ALA A 70 9.07 -16.31 2.21
N GLU A 71 9.81 -16.07 1.12
CA GLU A 71 11.27 -16.07 1.12
C GLU A 71 11.86 -14.93 1.96
N ALA A 72 11.16 -13.79 2.07
CA ALA A 72 11.53 -12.68 2.94
C ALA A 72 11.11 -12.88 4.41
N GLY A 73 10.49 -14.02 4.75
CA GLY A 73 10.11 -14.37 6.12
C GLY A 73 8.83 -13.70 6.62
N TYR A 74 7.94 -13.27 5.72
CA TYR A 74 6.60 -12.84 6.12
C TYR A 74 5.75 -14.05 6.52
N GLU A 75 4.91 -13.87 7.52
CA GLU A 75 3.93 -14.86 7.98
C GLU A 75 2.63 -14.71 7.19
N LEU A 76 2.18 -15.80 6.57
CA LEU A 76 0.91 -15.88 5.85
C LEU A 76 -0.25 -16.07 6.82
N VAL A 77 -1.25 -15.19 6.75
CA VAL A 77 -2.59 -15.48 7.24
C VAL A 77 -3.32 -16.26 6.14
N ASN A 78 -3.39 -17.58 6.29
CA ASN A 78 -3.85 -18.49 5.23
C ASN A 78 -5.38 -18.52 5.10
N LYS A 79 -5.96 -17.36 4.78
CA LYS A 79 -7.38 -17.13 4.55
C LYS A 79 -7.51 -16.19 3.36
N ASP A 80 -8.39 -16.56 2.43
CA ASP A 80 -8.71 -15.70 1.29
C ASP A 80 -9.60 -14.55 1.75
N LEU A 81 -9.14 -13.32 1.57
CA LEU A 81 -9.89 -12.12 1.93
C LEU A 81 -11.12 -11.94 1.03
N ASN A 82 -11.10 -12.50 -0.19
CA ASN A 82 -12.21 -12.52 -1.14
C ASN A 82 -12.98 -13.86 -1.09
N ALA A 83 -13.00 -14.55 0.06
CA ALA A 83 -13.70 -15.81 0.19
C ALA A 83 -15.20 -15.69 -0.15
N GLY A 84 -15.66 -16.51 -1.09
CA GLY A 84 -17.07 -16.55 -1.48
C GLY A 84 -17.50 -15.51 -2.51
N VAL A 85 -16.55 -14.77 -3.09
CA VAL A 85 -16.81 -13.84 -4.20
C VAL A 85 -15.97 -14.20 -5.43
N CYS A 86 -16.41 -13.77 -6.61
CA CYS A 86 -15.55 -13.75 -7.78
C CYS A 86 -14.46 -12.68 -7.58
N GLY A 87 -13.28 -12.82 -8.18
CA GLY A 87 -12.23 -11.81 -8.10
C GLY A 87 -10.83 -12.41 -7.98
N ASP A 88 -9.86 -11.58 -7.63
CA ASP A 88 -8.52 -12.08 -7.30
C ASP A 88 -8.56 -12.70 -5.89
N HIS A 89 -7.87 -13.84 -5.68
CA HIS A 89 -7.70 -14.42 -4.35
C HIS A 89 -6.62 -13.63 -3.60
N ILE A 90 -7.02 -12.93 -2.53
CA ILE A 90 -6.12 -12.01 -1.81
C ILE A 90 -5.77 -12.64 -0.46
N PHE A 91 -4.48 -12.67 -0.14
CA PHE A 91 -3.99 -13.16 1.14
C PHE A 91 -3.20 -12.08 1.86
N LEU A 92 -3.40 -11.97 3.16
CA LEU A 92 -2.67 -11.07 4.04
C LEU A 92 -1.38 -11.73 4.54
N TRP A 93 -0.31 -10.95 4.57
CA TRP A 93 0.99 -11.33 5.10
C TRP A 93 1.47 -10.29 6.08
N TYR A 94 2.16 -10.71 7.14
CA TYR A 94 2.72 -9.77 8.11
C TYR A 94 4.14 -10.13 8.51
N PHE A 95 4.91 -9.11 8.88
CA PHE A 95 6.32 -9.25 9.23
C PHE A 95 6.61 -8.54 10.54
N CYS A 96 7.41 -9.20 11.38
CA CYS A 96 7.85 -8.69 12.67
C CYS A 96 9.35 -8.36 12.60
N GLY A 97 9.65 -7.20 12.02
CA GLY A 97 11.01 -6.71 11.82
C GLY A 97 11.59 -5.94 12.99
N ASN A 98 12.85 -5.56 12.87
CA ASN A 98 13.62 -4.89 13.92
C ASN A 98 14.67 -3.89 13.39
N THR A 99 14.58 -3.51 12.11
CA THR A 99 15.44 -2.48 11.52
C THR A 99 14.94 -1.08 11.87
N GLU A 100 15.71 -0.04 11.52
CA GLU A 100 15.26 1.35 11.67
C GLU A 100 14.05 1.71 10.79
N HIS A 101 13.76 0.90 9.76
CA HIS A 101 12.61 1.03 8.87
C HIS A 101 11.36 0.32 9.43
N ASP A 102 11.54 -0.57 10.42
CA ASP A 102 10.51 -1.41 11.01
C ASP A 102 9.84 -0.72 12.21
N ILE A 103 8.91 0.18 11.91
CA ILE A 103 8.20 0.94 12.94
C ILE A 103 6.93 0.16 13.34
N PRO A 104 6.76 -0.20 14.63
CA PRO A 104 5.63 -0.98 15.11
C PRO A 104 4.27 -0.38 14.71
N ILE A 105 3.35 -1.26 14.30
CA ILE A 105 1.95 -0.92 14.08
C ILE A 105 1.24 -0.98 15.42
N VAL A 106 0.55 0.10 15.78
CA VAL A 106 -0.19 0.22 17.04
C VAL A 106 -1.70 0.20 16.84
N ASP A 107 -2.18 0.46 15.62
CA ASP A 107 -3.61 0.44 15.33
C ASP A 107 -3.91 0.17 13.86
N LEU A 108 -5.14 -0.27 13.60
CA LEU A 108 -5.66 -0.60 12.28
C LEU A 108 -7.03 0.05 12.08
N SER A 109 -7.31 0.47 10.84
CA SER A 109 -8.61 0.96 10.42
C SER A 109 -8.91 0.46 9.01
N ILE A 110 -10.18 0.40 8.64
CA ILE A 110 -10.61 -0.01 7.30
C ILE A 110 -11.56 1.05 6.76
N THR A 111 -11.32 1.49 5.53
CA THR A 111 -12.24 2.35 4.79
C THR A 111 -12.96 1.54 3.72
N LYS A 112 -14.23 1.88 3.50
CA LYS A 112 -15.07 1.30 2.45
C LYS A 112 -15.60 2.33 1.47
N ASP A 113 -15.38 3.60 1.78
CA ASP A 113 -15.73 4.73 0.96
C ASP A 113 -14.55 5.71 0.86
N ALA A 114 -14.32 6.21 -0.35
CA ALA A 114 -13.28 7.18 -0.65
C ALA A 114 -13.35 8.46 0.20
N ARG A 115 -14.55 8.84 0.69
CA ARG A 115 -14.77 10.03 1.53
C ARG A 115 -14.17 9.89 2.93
N GLU A 116 -13.87 8.67 3.37
CA GLU A 116 -13.28 8.39 4.68
C GLU A 116 -11.74 8.56 4.66
N GLU A 117 -11.13 8.36 3.50
CA GLU A 117 -9.68 8.26 3.34
C GLU A 117 -8.89 9.55 3.66
N PRO A 118 -9.32 10.76 3.23
CA PRO A 118 -8.50 11.96 3.41
C PRO A 118 -8.23 12.30 4.87
N THR A 119 -9.24 12.16 5.74
CA THR A 119 -9.12 12.44 7.18
C THR A 119 -8.10 11.50 7.83
N LEU A 120 -8.14 10.20 7.50
CA LEU A 120 -7.16 9.23 8.01
C LEU A 120 -5.74 9.60 7.58
N LEU A 121 -5.54 9.95 6.31
CA LEU A 121 -4.22 10.36 5.82
C LEU A 121 -3.71 11.63 6.52
N GLN A 122 -4.56 12.63 6.70
CA GLN A 122 -4.23 13.87 7.41
C GLN A 122 -3.90 13.63 8.88
N ASP A 123 -4.60 12.69 9.51
CA ASP A 123 -4.35 12.26 10.88
C ASP A 123 -3.09 11.40 11.01
N GLY A 124 -2.35 11.16 9.91
CA GLY A 124 -1.10 10.42 9.88
C GLY A 124 -1.29 8.90 9.96
N TRP A 125 -2.40 8.39 9.44
CA TRP A 125 -2.55 6.98 9.11
C TRP A 125 -1.97 6.71 7.73
N GLU A 126 -1.55 5.46 7.52
CA GLU A 126 -0.97 5.00 6.28
C GLU A 126 -1.92 4.01 5.62
N ARG A 127 -2.32 4.27 4.37
CA ARG A 127 -3.08 3.32 3.57
C ARG A 127 -2.17 2.28 2.94
N LEU A 128 -2.54 1.01 3.02
CA LEU A 128 -1.86 -0.06 2.29
C LEU A 128 -2.34 -0.10 0.83
N GLY A 129 -1.50 -0.64 -0.07
CA GLY A 129 -1.68 -0.48 -1.52
C GLY A 129 -2.81 -1.30 -2.15
N CYS A 130 -3.26 -2.37 -1.50
CA CYS A 130 -4.19 -3.32 -2.07
C CYS A 130 -5.65 -2.92 -1.83
N ASP A 131 -6.43 -2.84 -2.91
CA ASP A 131 -7.89 -2.88 -2.87
C ASP A 131 -8.33 -4.29 -2.46
N LEU A 132 -8.90 -4.45 -1.26
CA LEU A 132 -9.23 -5.77 -0.71
C LEU A 132 -10.41 -6.45 -1.43
N ASN A 133 -11.14 -5.73 -2.29
CA ASN A 133 -12.14 -6.28 -3.20
C ASN A 133 -11.62 -6.36 -4.64
N ARG A 134 -10.31 -6.51 -4.83
CA ARG A 134 -9.67 -6.51 -6.15
C ARG A 134 -10.36 -7.44 -7.14
N LYS A 135 -10.92 -6.85 -8.21
CA LYS A 135 -11.67 -7.53 -9.29
C LYS A 135 -12.93 -8.30 -8.83
N ALA A 136 -13.35 -8.13 -7.56
CA ALA A 136 -14.60 -8.67 -7.07
C ALA A 136 -15.82 -7.77 -7.36
N GLY A 137 -15.56 -6.52 -7.73
CA GLY A 137 -16.61 -5.49 -7.78
C GLY A 137 -16.88 -4.95 -6.37
N GLY A 138 -18.03 -4.31 -6.18
CA GLY A 138 -18.39 -3.73 -4.88
C GLY A 138 -17.56 -2.50 -4.51
N ASN A 139 -17.37 -2.29 -3.20
CA ASN A 139 -16.68 -1.12 -2.68
C ASN A 139 -15.16 -1.28 -2.81
N PHE A 140 -14.44 -0.17 -2.95
CA PHE A 140 -12.99 -0.16 -2.76
C PHE A 140 -12.69 -0.21 -1.27
N ILE A 141 -12.13 -1.33 -0.80
CA ILE A 141 -11.83 -1.55 0.61
C ILE A 141 -10.31 -1.42 0.82
N TYR A 142 -9.88 -0.60 1.78
CA TYR A 142 -8.46 -0.44 2.09
C TYR A 142 -8.18 -0.61 3.58
N LEU A 143 -7.09 -1.32 3.89
CA LEU A 143 -6.52 -1.38 5.23
C LEU A 143 -5.61 -0.18 5.47
N TRP A 144 -5.77 0.44 6.63
CA TRP A 144 -4.95 1.53 7.14
C TRP A 144 -4.22 1.11 8.40
N VAL A 145 -2.99 1.58 8.55
CA VAL A 145 -2.15 1.29 9.72
C VAL A 145 -1.73 2.58 10.42
N LYS A 146 -1.72 2.56 11.76
CA LYS A 146 -1.15 3.62 12.58
C LYS A 146 0.18 3.14 13.15
N ARG A 147 1.23 3.95 12.96
CA ARG A 147 2.58 3.68 13.47
C ARG A 147 2.76 4.21 14.88
N GLU A 148 3.57 3.53 15.68
CA GLU A 148 3.91 3.96 17.05
C GLU A 148 4.56 5.35 17.09
N LYS A 149 5.37 5.65 16.08
CA LYS A 149 6.09 6.92 15.94
C LYS A 149 5.80 7.52 14.57
N PRO A 150 5.81 8.85 14.42
CA PRO A 150 5.82 9.49 13.12
C PRO A 150 6.93 8.90 12.24
N SER A 151 6.58 8.60 11.01
CA SER A 151 7.49 8.01 10.03
C SER A 151 7.42 8.77 8.73
N TYR A 152 8.53 8.83 8.02
CA TYR A 152 8.67 9.55 6.76
C TYR A 152 9.18 8.60 5.69
N ILE A 153 8.78 8.84 4.45
CA ILE A 153 9.35 8.15 3.29
C ILE A 153 10.73 8.74 3.02
N CYS A 154 11.78 7.94 3.10
CA CYS A 154 13.14 8.37 2.77
C CYS A 154 13.59 7.95 1.37
N GLU A 155 13.03 6.88 0.83
CA GLU A 155 13.37 6.36 -0.50
C GLU A 155 12.13 5.83 -1.20
N ILE A 156 12.17 5.94 -2.53
CA ILE A 156 11.22 5.28 -3.43
C ILE A 156 12.00 4.51 -4.50
N ALA A 157 11.44 3.40 -4.94
CA ALA A 157 11.97 2.57 -6.01
C ALA A 157 10.82 1.96 -6.81
N ALA A 158 11.14 1.25 -7.89
CA ALA A 158 10.16 0.50 -8.67
C ALA A 158 10.80 -0.80 -9.20
N SER A 159 9.97 -1.82 -9.41
CA SER A 159 10.37 -3.08 -10.07
C SER A 159 9.41 -3.38 -11.22
N VAL A 160 9.85 -4.17 -12.20
CA VAL A 160 9.07 -4.55 -13.40
C VAL A 160 8.73 -6.04 -13.45
N ASP A 161 9.00 -6.73 -12.34
CA ASP A 161 8.72 -8.14 -12.09
C ASP A 161 8.88 -8.39 -10.57
N PHE A 162 8.82 -9.67 -10.18
CA PHE A 162 8.91 -10.13 -8.80
C PHE A 162 10.33 -10.58 -8.39
N THR A 163 11.33 -10.53 -9.29
CA THR A 163 12.65 -11.13 -9.05
C THR A 163 13.43 -10.44 -7.92
N SER A 164 13.13 -9.17 -7.68
CA SER A 164 13.76 -8.36 -6.63
C SER A 164 12.98 -8.33 -5.32
N ASP A 165 11.79 -8.94 -5.24
CA ASP A 165 10.88 -8.82 -4.09
C ASP A 165 11.58 -9.14 -2.77
N LYS A 166 12.18 -10.33 -2.68
CA LYS A 166 12.89 -10.78 -1.48
C LYS A 166 13.94 -9.77 -1.03
N TYR A 167 14.82 -9.38 -1.95
CA TYR A 167 15.90 -8.45 -1.69
C TYR A 167 15.38 -7.08 -1.23
N MET A 168 14.33 -6.57 -1.88
CA MET A 168 13.71 -5.30 -1.49
C MET A 168 13.11 -5.37 -0.08
N PHE A 169 12.41 -6.45 0.25
CA PHE A 169 11.86 -6.65 1.59
C PHE A 169 12.96 -6.75 2.66
N GLU A 170 14.05 -7.46 2.39
CA GLU A 170 15.21 -7.57 3.28
C GLU A 170 15.90 -6.22 3.53
N LEU A 171 15.91 -5.33 2.53
CA LEU A 171 16.41 -3.95 2.65
C LEU A 171 15.47 -3.00 3.41
N GLY A 172 14.32 -3.47 3.89
CA GLY A 172 13.35 -2.66 4.63
C GLY A 172 12.34 -1.91 3.76
N TYR A 173 12.25 -2.21 2.46
CA TYR A 173 11.21 -1.62 1.62
C TYR A 173 9.84 -2.23 1.91
N THR A 174 8.81 -1.45 1.65
CA THR A 174 7.41 -1.87 1.55
C THR A 174 6.96 -1.67 0.12
N ARG A 175 6.36 -2.71 -0.48
CA ARG A 175 5.73 -2.63 -1.80
C ARG A 175 4.38 -1.94 -1.66
N VAL A 176 4.06 -1.04 -2.58
CA VAL A 176 2.67 -0.64 -2.81
C VAL A 176 2.03 -1.80 -3.57
N ASP A 177 1.23 -2.63 -2.88
CA ASP A 177 0.60 -3.84 -3.43
C ASP A 177 -0.52 -3.53 -4.44
N GLU A 178 -0.19 -2.79 -5.50
CA GLU A 178 -1.00 -2.53 -6.67
C GLU A 178 -0.06 -2.41 -7.89
N ASP A 179 -0.44 -3.09 -8.96
CA ASP A 179 0.28 -3.10 -10.22
C ASP A 179 -0.03 -1.80 -10.97
N THR A 180 0.98 -0.98 -11.23
CA THR A 180 0.79 0.29 -11.97
C THR A 180 0.33 0.04 -13.41
N ASN A 181 0.47 -1.18 -13.93
CA ASN A 181 -0.04 -1.64 -15.22
C ASN A 181 -1.38 -2.39 -15.13
N ARG A 182 -2.16 -2.28 -14.03
CA ARG A 182 -3.44 -3.00 -13.91
C ARG A 182 -4.30 -2.83 -15.16
N ASN A 183 -4.62 -3.95 -15.81
CA ASN A 183 -5.38 -4.06 -17.05
C ASN A 183 -4.75 -3.39 -18.30
N ALA A 184 -3.52 -2.89 -18.21
CA ALA A 184 -2.79 -2.30 -19.34
C ALA A 184 -2.09 -3.35 -20.21
N GLY A 185 -1.90 -4.56 -19.67
CA GLY A 185 -0.96 -5.55 -20.21
C GLY A 185 0.48 -5.18 -19.86
N GLY A 186 1.45 -5.88 -20.47
CA GLY A 186 2.87 -5.62 -20.22
C GLY A 186 3.40 -6.26 -18.94
N ASN A 187 4.38 -5.62 -18.31
CA ASN A 187 5.04 -6.12 -17.11
C ASN A 187 4.20 -5.86 -15.86
N TYR A 188 4.42 -6.64 -14.79
CA TYR A 188 3.91 -6.29 -13.46
C TYR A 188 4.83 -5.27 -12.83
N VAL A 189 4.35 -4.03 -12.69
CA VAL A 189 5.18 -2.92 -12.25
C VAL A 189 4.71 -2.44 -10.89
N PHE A 190 5.61 -2.44 -9.90
CA PHE A 190 5.28 -2.06 -8.53
C PHE A 190 6.14 -0.91 -8.06
N LEU A 191 5.51 0.02 -7.35
CA LEU A 191 6.22 1.03 -6.57
C LEU A 191 6.62 0.44 -5.22
N TRP A 192 7.78 0.89 -4.74
CA TRP A 192 8.31 0.55 -3.43
C TRP A 192 8.69 1.82 -2.71
N TYR A 193 8.60 1.79 -1.39
CA TYR A 193 9.12 2.87 -0.57
C TYR A 193 9.78 2.34 0.71
N ARG A 194 10.66 3.13 1.29
CA ARG A 194 11.30 2.83 2.58
C ARG A 194 11.05 3.96 3.56
N ARG A 195 10.92 3.60 4.84
CA ARG A 195 10.57 4.55 5.90
C ARG A 195 11.73 4.87 6.81
N THR A 196 11.65 6.01 7.47
CA THR A 196 12.57 6.41 8.53
C THR A 196 11.82 7.18 9.62
N THR A 197 12.38 7.22 10.83
CA THR A 197 11.98 8.19 11.86
C THR A 197 12.83 9.47 11.82
N ASP A 198 13.92 9.47 11.06
CA ASP A 198 14.77 10.64 10.85
C ASP A 198 14.22 11.54 9.74
N LYS A 199 13.62 12.66 10.15
CA LYS A 199 13.14 13.71 9.24
C LYS A 199 14.21 14.27 8.31
N SER A 200 15.48 14.20 8.70
CA SER A 200 16.58 14.80 7.95
C SER A 200 16.91 14.05 6.66
N VAL A 201 16.49 12.78 6.54
CA VAL A 201 16.72 11.94 5.34
C VAL A 201 15.48 11.69 4.50
N ALA A 202 14.33 12.23 4.91
CA ALA A 202 13.06 12.07 4.23
C ALA A 202 12.99 12.82 2.89
N LEU A 203 12.20 12.27 1.96
CA LEU A 203 11.79 12.92 0.72
C LEU A 203 10.78 14.03 1.02
N THR A 204 10.73 15.06 0.16
CA THR A 204 9.84 16.21 0.34
C THR A 204 8.85 16.45 -0.79
N ALA A 205 9.07 15.89 -1.97
CA ALA A 205 8.05 15.89 -3.03
C ALA A 205 8.21 14.72 -4.00
N LEU A 206 7.10 14.34 -4.61
CA LEU A 206 7.02 13.40 -5.72
C LEU A 206 6.49 14.08 -6.98
N ASN A 207 6.86 13.54 -8.13
CA ASN A 207 6.29 13.93 -9.42
C ASN A 207 6.29 12.76 -10.40
N ILE A 208 5.62 12.95 -11.54
CA ILE A 208 5.56 12.00 -12.64
C ILE A 208 5.82 12.76 -13.95
N SER A 209 6.58 12.15 -14.85
CA SER A 209 6.73 12.61 -16.24
C SER A 209 6.11 11.61 -17.19
N THR A 210 5.38 12.10 -18.20
CA THR A 210 4.85 11.32 -19.33
C THR A 210 5.39 11.81 -20.68
N SER A 211 6.38 12.70 -20.64
CA SER A 211 7.05 13.25 -21.82
C SER A 211 8.47 13.73 -21.50
N LEU A 212 9.34 13.76 -22.53
CA LEU A 212 10.71 14.25 -22.41
C LEU A 212 10.79 15.72 -21.94
N GLN A 213 9.84 16.56 -22.35
CA GLN A 213 9.80 17.96 -21.93
C GLN A 213 9.59 18.09 -20.41
N GLU A 214 8.75 17.23 -19.83
CA GLU A 214 8.55 17.17 -18.39
C GLU A 214 9.77 16.62 -17.66
N GLU A 215 10.46 15.63 -18.23
CA GLU A 215 11.72 15.13 -17.67
C GLU A 215 12.75 16.24 -17.54
N VAL A 216 12.98 17.01 -18.61
CA VAL A 216 13.91 18.16 -18.62
C VAL A 216 13.50 19.21 -17.57
N LYS A 217 12.19 19.49 -17.44
CA LYS A 217 11.67 20.43 -16.46
C LYS A 217 11.84 19.97 -15.01
N LEU A 218 11.67 18.67 -14.75
CA LEU A 218 11.83 18.11 -13.40
C LEU A 218 13.30 18.03 -13.02
N GLN A 219 14.16 17.64 -13.96
CA GLN A 219 15.60 17.61 -13.77
C GLN A 219 16.16 19.01 -13.47
N SER A 220 15.72 20.05 -14.18
CA SER A 220 16.16 21.44 -13.91
C SER A 220 15.69 21.98 -12.55
N LYS A 221 14.65 21.38 -11.97
CA LYS A 221 14.19 21.64 -10.59
C LYS A 221 14.88 20.78 -9.53
N GLY A 222 15.85 19.94 -9.92
CA GLY A 222 16.61 19.10 -9.00
C GLY A 222 15.91 17.80 -8.58
N PHE A 223 14.80 17.43 -9.22
CA PHE A 223 14.20 16.12 -8.99
C PHE A 223 15.10 15.01 -9.55
N LYS A 224 15.10 13.87 -8.86
CA LYS A 224 15.78 12.63 -9.27
C LYS A 224 14.76 11.67 -9.88
N LYS A 225 15.06 11.17 -11.08
CA LYS A 225 14.23 10.21 -11.82
C LYS A 225 14.47 8.79 -11.30
N LEU A 226 13.42 7.99 -11.17
CA LEU A 226 13.57 6.55 -11.05
C LEU A 226 13.96 5.93 -12.40
N SER A 227 14.84 4.93 -12.39
CA SER A 227 15.33 4.28 -13.61
C SER A 227 14.29 3.38 -14.30
N VAL A 228 13.16 3.11 -13.63
CA VAL A 228 12.12 2.19 -14.09
C VAL A 228 10.97 2.95 -14.71
N ASN A 229 10.57 2.53 -15.92
CA ASN A 229 9.33 2.97 -16.54
C ASN A 229 8.13 2.32 -15.81
N LEU A 230 7.26 3.15 -15.23
CA LEU A 230 6.08 2.75 -14.48
C LEU A 230 4.98 2.11 -15.34
N ASN A 231 5.06 2.21 -16.67
CA ASN A 231 4.18 1.49 -17.57
C ASN A 231 4.91 0.52 -18.51
N LYS A 232 6.05 -0.01 -18.05
CA LYS A 232 6.92 -0.88 -18.84
C LYS A 232 6.13 -2.02 -19.50
N GLY A 233 6.39 -2.23 -20.80
CA GLY A 233 5.80 -3.34 -21.55
C GLY A 233 4.38 -3.05 -22.07
N THR A 234 3.81 -1.89 -21.77
CA THR A 234 2.55 -1.45 -22.38
C THR A 234 2.79 -0.75 -23.71
N SER A 235 1.72 -0.47 -24.46
CA SER A 235 1.75 0.35 -25.68
C SER A 235 1.73 1.87 -25.40
N GLY A 236 1.75 2.29 -24.13
CA GLY A 236 1.66 3.69 -23.73
C GLY A 236 2.98 4.44 -23.89
N LYS A 237 2.95 5.76 -23.68
CA LYS A 237 4.18 6.57 -23.59
C LYS A 237 4.89 6.24 -22.28
N ASP A 238 6.22 6.26 -22.28
CA ASP A 238 6.99 6.04 -21.06
C ASP A 238 6.56 6.97 -19.91
N VAL A 239 6.41 6.39 -18.72
CA VAL A 239 6.03 7.10 -17.50
C VAL A 239 7.11 6.88 -16.44
N TYR A 240 7.64 7.96 -15.84
CA TYR A 240 8.66 7.85 -14.80
C TYR A 240 8.24 8.59 -13.54
N ALA A 241 8.47 7.99 -12.37
CA ALA A 241 8.39 8.67 -11.08
C ALA A 241 9.66 9.46 -10.79
N TRP A 242 9.46 10.56 -10.06
CA TRP A 242 10.51 11.48 -9.66
C TRP A 242 10.34 11.82 -8.18
N HIS A 243 11.46 12.07 -7.51
CA HIS A 243 11.48 12.51 -6.13
C HIS A 243 12.52 13.59 -5.88
N ILE A 244 12.33 14.36 -4.81
CA ILE A 244 13.33 15.32 -4.33
C ILE A 244 13.41 15.29 -2.81
N LYS A 245 14.57 15.66 -2.30
CA LYS A 245 14.83 15.94 -0.89
C LYS A 245 15.27 17.40 -0.78
N ALA A 246 14.36 18.27 -0.36
CA ALA A 246 14.59 19.70 -0.25
C ALA A 246 13.91 20.26 1.01
N GLY A 247 14.69 20.89 1.89
CA GLY A 247 14.20 21.48 3.14
C GLY A 247 13.75 20.46 4.19
N CYS A 248 13.27 20.98 5.34
CA CYS A 248 12.87 20.17 6.50
C CYS A 248 11.39 20.34 6.91
N GLU A 249 10.56 21.05 6.14
CA GLU A 249 9.20 21.42 6.56
C GLU A 249 8.08 20.68 5.82
N SER A 250 8.41 19.80 4.87
CA SER A 250 7.42 19.13 4.01
C SER A 250 7.78 17.67 3.73
N GLN A 251 8.20 16.93 4.76
CA GLN A 251 8.52 15.51 4.59
C GLN A 251 7.29 14.69 4.27
N ILE A 252 7.44 13.82 3.28
CA ILE A 252 6.44 12.84 2.91
C ILE A 252 6.34 11.79 4.02
N GLN A 253 5.15 11.58 4.54
CA GLN A 253 4.78 10.57 5.54
C GLN A 253 4.14 9.34 4.90
N ALA A 254 3.35 9.55 3.84
CA ALA A 254 2.62 8.49 3.16
C ALA A 254 2.52 8.73 1.66
N ILE A 255 2.48 7.64 0.90
CA ILE A 255 2.27 7.61 -0.55
C ILE A 255 1.09 6.70 -0.83
N VAL A 256 0.21 7.14 -1.71
CA VAL A 256 -1.01 6.43 -2.07
C VAL A 256 -1.13 6.35 -3.58
N LEU A 257 -1.33 5.14 -4.11
CA LEU A 257 -1.68 4.92 -5.51
C LEU A 257 -3.20 4.86 -5.65
N LEU A 258 -3.79 5.89 -6.24
CA LEU A 258 -5.22 6.08 -6.38
C LEU A 258 -5.71 5.44 -7.68
N ILE A 259 -6.49 4.37 -7.55
CA ILE A 259 -7.19 3.68 -8.66
C ILE A 259 -8.70 3.99 -8.68
N ASN A 260 -9.25 4.47 -7.56
CA ASN A 260 -10.65 4.86 -7.43
C ASN A 260 -10.81 6.33 -7.84
N SER A 261 -11.58 6.59 -8.91
CA SER A 261 -11.84 7.93 -9.41
C SER A 261 -12.56 8.83 -8.39
N THR A 262 -13.32 8.25 -7.46
CA THR A 262 -13.92 9.01 -6.36
C THR A 262 -12.85 9.48 -5.37
N ALA A 263 -11.89 8.61 -5.04
CA ALA A 263 -10.78 8.95 -4.14
C ALA A 263 -9.91 10.07 -4.72
N PHE A 264 -9.70 10.10 -6.05
CA PHE A 264 -9.07 11.22 -6.74
C PHE A 264 -9.72 12.56 -6.35
N LEU A 265 -11.05 12.66 -6.43
CA LEU A 265 -11.77 13.91 -6.15
C LEU A 265 -11.72 14.27 -4.66
N GLU A 266 -11.89 13.29 -3.78
CA GLU A 266 -11.91 13.54 -2.33
C GLU A 266 -10.54 13.98 -1.81
N TYR A 267 -9.44 13.41 -2.32
CA TYR A 267 -8.09 13.83 -1.94
C TYR A 267 -7.78 15.25 -2.42
N GLN A 268 -8.21 15.59 -3.64
CA GLN A 268 -8.05 16.94 -4.19
C GLN A 268 -8.83 17.98 -3.36
N LYS A 269 -10.08 17.69 -3.01
CA LYS A 269 -10.91 18.56 -2.14
C LYS A 269 -10.29 18.77 -0.77
N ALA A 270 -9.64 17.74 -0.21
CA ALA A 270 -8.98 17.80 1.07
C ALA A 270 -7.61 18.50 1.05
N GLY A 271 -7.15 18.99 -0.12
CA GLY A 271 -5.87 19.67 -0.26
C GLY A 271 -4.65 18.76 -0.03
N ILE A 272 -4.79 17.45 -0.21
CA ILE A 272 -3.68 16.49 -0.15
C ILE A 272 -2.81 16.67 -1.39
N ASN A 273 -1.48 16.55 -1.25
CA ASN A 273 -0.60 16.69 -2.41
C ASN A 273 -0.90 15.58 -3.42
N PHE A 274 -1.08 15.99 -4.66
CA PHE A 274 -1.60 15.15 -5.71
C PHE A 274 -0.81 15.37 -7.00
N VAL A 275 -0.42 14.29 -7.68
CA VAL A 275 0.27 14.34 -8.96
C VAL A 275 -0.73 14.05 -10.07
N ASP A 276 -1.17 15.10 -10.76
CA ASP A 276 -2.16 15.04 -11.84
C ASP A 276 -1.55 14.50 -13.16
N LYS A 277 -1.17 13.23 -13.11
CA LYS A 277 -0.62 12.44 -14.22
C LYS A 277 -1.12 11.01 -14.12
N ASN A 278 -1.95 10.62 -15.09
CA ASN A 278 -2.40 9.24 -15.20
C ASN A 278 -1.23 8.33 -15.61
N LEU A 279 -0.89 7.34 -14.77
CA LEU A 279 0.21 6.41 -15.05
C LEU A 279 -0.05 5.51 -16.27
N ASN A 280 -1.31 5.34 -16.65
CA ASN A 280 -1.75 4.54 -17.79
C ASN A 280 -2.26 5.41 -18.96
N ASP A 281 -1.85 6.68 -19.02
CA ASP A 281 -2.20 7.53 -20.16
C ASP A 281 -1.67 6.94 -21.48
N GLY A 282 -2.54 6.91 -22.50
CA GLY A 282 -2.20 6.35 -23.81
C GLY A 282 -2.16 4.82 -23.89
N ASN A 283 -2.58 4.09 -22.86
CA ASN A 283 -2.80 2.63 -22.93
C ASN A 283 -4.21 2.26 -22.42
N LYS A 284 -4.52 0.96 -22.34
CA LYS A 284 -5.85 0.45 -21.92
C LYS A 284 -5.94 0.15 -20.41
N GLY A 285 -4.92 0.51 -19.65
CA GLY A 285 -4.84 0.30 -18.22
C GLY A 285 -5.83 1.14 -17.44
N TRP A 286 -6.03 0.75 -16.19
CA TRP A 286 -6.89 1.52 -15.31
C TRP A 286 -6.25 2.88 -15.02
N PRO A 287 -7.01 4.00 -15.03
CA PRO A 287 -6.45 5.29 -14.65
C PRO A 287 -5.91 5.24 -13.23
N MET A 288 -4.65 5.64 -13.04
CA MET A 288 -4.01 5.66 -11.73
C MET A 288 -3.24 6.94 -11.50
N TYR A 289 -3.24 7.41 -10.26
CA TYR A 289 -2.59 8.65 -9.87
C TYR A 289 -1.86 8.49 -8.54
N ILE A 290 -0.83 9.30 -8.32
CA ILE A 290 -0.10 9.30 -7.04
C ILE A 290 -0.59 10.47 -6.19
N ALA A 291 -0.95 10.19 -4.95
CA ALA A 291 -1.13 11.18 -3.90
C ALA A 291 -0.11 10.94 -2.77
N TYR A 292 0.23 12.00 -2.04
CA TYR A 292 1.15 11.90 -0.90
C TYR A 292 0.87 12.99 0.14
N LYS A 293 1.28 12.75 1.39
CA LYS A 293 1.10 13.68 2.51
C LYS A 293 2.38 13.85 3.30
#